data_AF-A0A7K2QIC0-F1
#
_entry.id   AF-A0A7K2QIC0-F1
#
_cell.length_a   1.000
_cell.length_b   1.000
_cell.length_c   1.000
_cell.angle_alpha   90.00
_cell.angle_beta   90.00
_cell.angle_gamma   90.00
#
_symmetry.space_group_name_H-M   'P 1'
#
loop_
_entity.id
_entity.type
_entity.pdbx_description
1 polymer ?
#
loop_
_entity_poly.entity_id
_entity_poly.type
_entity_poly.pdbx_seq_one_letter_code
_entity_poly.pdbx_strand_id
1 'polypeptide(L)'
;MITPCPATISEDVAVPWTPPSRPSRRSLLAGAAGAAGAALLTGCSDGSGPPDADTAVPLERRMRGTAVRDSERLLERYDATAAAHPALAARLAPLRSAVA
;
A
#
# COMPACT_ATOMS: atom_id res chain seq x y z
N MET A 1 -26.35 23.08 -35.62
CA MET A 1 -25.02 22.66 -35.11
C MET A 1 -25.13 22.57 -33.60
N ILE A 2 -25.52 21.41 -33.10
CA ILE A 2 -25.72 21.13 -31.67
C ILE A 2 -24.51 20.32 -31.27
N THR A 3 -23.63 20.93 -30.49
CA THR A 3 -22.53 20.25 -29.81
C THR A 3 -23.13 19.42 -28.68
N PRO A 4 -23.04 18.08 -28.68
CA PRO A 4 -23.31 17.34 -27.46
C PRO A 4 -22.10 17.43 -26.54
N CYS A 5 -22.32 17.97 -25.33
CA CYS A 5 -21.48 17.70 -24.17
C CYS A 5 -21.34 16.18 -23.97
N PRO A 6 -20.14 15.62 -23.79
CA PRO A 6 -19.99 14.45 -22.95
C PRO A 6 -20.08 14.92 -21.49
N ALA A 7 -21.21 14.73 -20.83
CA ALA A 7 -21.52 13.50 -20.11
C ALA A 7 -20.46 13.22 -19.04
N THR A 8 -20.76 13.73 -17.84
CA THR A 8 -20.66 13.00 -16.57
C THR A 8 -20.02 11.62 -16.63
N ILE A 9 -18.77 11.53 -16.17
CA ILE A 9 -18.18 10.36 -15.53
C ILE A 9 -17.85 10.89 -14.13
N SER A 10 -18.72 10.87 -13.11
CA SER A 10 -19.32 9.69 -12.47
C SER A 10 -18.54 8.42 -12.71
N GLU A 11 -17.39 8.32 -12.07
CA GLU A 11 -17.18 7.24 -11.11
C GLU A 11 -16.13 7.73 -10.11
N ASP A 12 -16.63 8.19 -8.97
CA ASP A 12 -15.89 8.21 -7.72
C ASP A 12 -15.41 6.78 -7.48
N VAL A 13 -14.28 6.39 -8.06
CA VAL A 13 -13.52 5.22 -7.64
C VAL A 13 -12.91 5.60 -6.29
N ALA A 14 -13.78 5.64 -5.28
CA ALA A 14 -13.40 5.58 -3.90
C ALA A 14 -12.69 4.23 -3.73
N VAL A 15 -11.38 4.21 -3.95
CA VAL A 15 -10.52 3.16 -3.42
C VAL A 15 -10.75 3.20 -1.91
N PRO A 16 -11.38 2.18 -1.29
CA PRO A 16 -11.43 2.13 0.15
C PRO A 16 -10.02 1.74 0.59
N TRP A 17 -9.16 2.74 0.77
CA TRP A 17 -7.96 2.57 1.55
C TRP A 17 -8.42 2.52 3.01
N THR A 18 -9.02 1.40 3.40
CA THR A 18 -9.37 1.13 4.80
C THR A 18 -8.07 0.79 5.52
N PRO A 19 -7.55 1.66 6.40
CA PRO A 19 -6.40 1.31 7.21
C PRO A 19 -6.77 0.14 8.15
N PRO A 20 -5.83 -0.78 8.42
CA PRO A 20 -6.08 -1.90 9.33
C PRO A 20 -6.44 -1.38 10.73
N SER A 21 -7.48 -1.98 11.33
CA SER A 21 -7.96 -1.63 12.67
C SER A 21 -6.85 -1.75 13.71
N ARG A 22 -6.48 -0.64 14.37
CA ARG A 22 -5.42 -0.63 15.39
C ARG A 22 -5.85 -1.43 16.64
N PRO A 23 -4.95 -2.26 17.21
CA PRO A 23 -5.22 -3.00 18.44
C PRO A 23 -5.40 -2.07 19.65
N SER A 24 -6.26 -2.48 20.59
CA SER A 24 -6.70 -1.65 21.71
C SER A 24 -5.55 -1.27 22.66
N ARG A 25 -5.58 -0.04 23.17
CA ARG A 25 -4.57 0.54 24.08
C ARG A 25 -4.28 -0.32 25.32
N ARG A 26 -5.21 -1.21 25.71
CA ARG A 26 -5.05 -2.13 26.84
C ARG A 26 -4.00 -3.22 26.63
N SER A 27 -3.72 -3.64 25.39
CA SER A 27 -2.71 -4.67 25.13
C SER A 27 -1.27 -4.14 25.13
N LEU A 28 -1.07 -2.82 24.97
CA LEU A 28 0.28 -2.24 24.91
C LEU A 28 0.94 -2.09 26.29
N LEU A 29 0.16 -1.96 27.37
CA LEU A 29 0.70 -1.71 28.71
C LEU A 29 1.30 -2.96 29.37
N ALA A 30 0.95 -4.16 28.91
CA ALA A 30 1.49 -5.40 29.45
C ALA A 30 2.92 -5.73 28.93
N GLY A 31 3.36 -5.12 27.82
CA GLY A 31 4.68 -5.37 27.20
C GLY A 31 5.77 -4.34 27.53
N ALA A 32 5.46 -3.30 28.32
CA ALA A 32 6.29 -2.10 28.41
C ALA A 32 7.60 -2.25 29.22
N ALA A 33 7.80 -3.33 29.98
CA ALA A 33 8.99 -3.45 30.83
C ALA A 33 10.26 -3.94 30.08
N GLY A 34 10.14 -4.50 28.87
CA GLY A 34 11.27 -5.01 28.08
C GLY A 34 11.50 -4.35 26.70
N ALA A 35 10.60 -3.47 26.26
CA ALA A 35 10.49 -3.07 24.85
C ALA A 35 11.28 -1.80 24.45
N ALA A 36 11.79 -1.02 25.39
CA ALA A 36 12.34 0.32 25.09
C ALA A 36 13.63 0.30 24.24
N GLY A 37 14.44 -0.77 24.29
CA GLY A 37 15.68 -0.88 23.52
C GLY A 37 15.53 -1.51 22.12
N ALA A 38 14.56 -2.41 21.94
CA ALA A 38 14.36 -3.13 20.67
C ALA A 38 13.33 -2.47 19.74
N ALA A 39 12.42 -1.65 20.27
CA ALA A 39 11.32 -1.04 19.52
C ALA A 39 11.76 -0.09 18.40
N LEU A 40 12.96 0.50 18.49
CA LEU A 40 13.49 1.38 17.44
C LEU A 40 13.94 0.60 16.19
N LEU A 41 14.30 -0.68 16.34
CA LEU A 41 14.70 -1.55 15.23
C LEU A 41 13.52 -2.36 14.67
N THR A 42 12.51 -2.68 15.49
CA THR A 42 11.27 -3.34 15.04
C THR A 42 10.23 -2.37 14.49
N GLY A 43 10.52 -1.06 14.45
CA GLY A 43 9.59 -0.06 13.90
C GLY A 43 9.31 -0.22 12.39
N CYS A 44 10.18 -0.94 11.66
CA CYS A 44 9.97 -1.31 10.25
C CYS A 44 9.47 -2.74 10.04
N SER A 45 9.26 -3.52 11.10
CA SER A 45 8.72 -4.88 11.02
C SER A 45 7.74 -5.05 12.16
N ASP A 46 6.47 -4.81 11.85
CA ASP A 46 5.34 -4.91 12.78
C ASP A 46 5.43 -6.22 13.58
N GLY A 47 5.21 -6.09 14.89
CA GLY A 47 5.58 -7.06 15.91
C GLY A 47 4.87 -8.41 15.77
N SER A 48 5.43 -9.31 14.97
CA SER A 48 5.19 -10.74 15.07
C SER A 48 6.34 -11.36 15.86
N GLY A 49 6.02 -12.11 16.92
CA GLY A 49 7.00 -12.93 17.64
C GLY A 49 7.77 -13.86 16.68
N PRO A 50 8.89 -14.45 17.12
CA PRO A 50 9.77 -15.23 16.25
C PRO A 50 8.93 -16.26 15.47
N PRO A 51 8.85 -16.14 14.14
CA PRO A 51 8.11 -17.10 13.36
C PRO A 51 8.80 -18.45 13.49
N ASP A 52 8.00 -19.51 13.58
CA ASP A 52 8.55 -20.87 13.50
C ASP A 52 9.31 -20.96 12.18
N ALA A 53 10.59 -21.35 12.20
CA ALA A 53 11.51 -21.14 11.07
C ALA A 53 11.02 -21.83 9.79
N ASP A 54 10.25 -22.91 9.93
CA ASP A 54 9.65 -23.67 8.84
C ASP A 54 8.44 -22.95 8.21
N THR A 55 7.75 -22.11 8.98
CA THR A 55 6.62 -21.26 8.52
C THR A 55 7.04 -19.89 8.02
N ALA A 56 8.24 -19.43 8.41
CA ALA A 56 8.81 -18.16 7.98
C ALA A 56 9.00 -18.14 6.46
N VAL A 57 9.77 -19.08 5.89
CA VAL A 57 10.11 -19.07 4.45
C VAL A 57 8.88 -19.02 3.53
N PRO A 58 7.81 -19.80 3.77
CA PRO A 58 6.55 -19.67 3.05
C PRO A 58 5.88 -18.29 3.20
N LEU A 59 5.93 -17.71 4.40
CA LEU A 59 5.39 -16.38 4.69
C LEU A 59 6.16 -15.28 3.95
N GLU A 60 7.49 -15.26 4.01
CA GLU A 60 8.29 -14.24 3.31
C GLU A 60 8.10 -14.31 1.80
N ARG A 61 8.02 -15.52 1.23
CA ARG A 61 7.74 -15.70 -0.21
C ARG A 61 6.36 -15.15 -0.57
N ARG A 62 5.35 -15.41 0.26
CA ARG A 62 3.99 -14.88 0.06
C ARG A 62 3.98 -13.36 0.16
N MET A 63 4.62 -12.79 1.17
CA MET A 63 4.73 -11.34 1.35
C MET A 63 5.40 -10.67 0.16
N ARG A 64 6.53 -11.22 -0.32
CA ARG A 64 7.21 -10.70 -1.53
C ARG A 64 6.32 -10.79 -2.76
N GLY A 65 5.61 -11.90 -2.95
CA GLY A 65 4.68 -12.06 -4.07
C GLY A 65 3.51 -11.06 -4.01
N THR A 66 2.99 -10.77 -2.82
CA THR A 66 1.97 -9.73 -2.63
C THR A 66 2.53 -8.34 -2.93
N ALA A 67 3.72 -8.01 -2.42
CA ALA A 67 4.35 -6.71 -2.66
C ALA A 67 4.59 -6.46 -4.16
N VAL A 68 5.04 -7.46 -4.92
CA VAL A 68 5.19 -7.35 -6.39
C VAL A 68 3.85 -7.03 -7.06
N ARG A 69 2.80 -7.79 -6.74
CA ARG A 69 1.47 -7.56 -7.32
C ARG A 69 0.88 -6.20 -6.94
N ASP A 70 1.13 -5.73 -5.73
CA ASP A 70 0.66 -4.42 -5.28
C ASP A 70 1.37 -3.29 -6.04
N SER A 71 2.66 -3.42 -6.33
CA SER A 71 3.40 -2.48 -7.18
C SER A 71 2.90 -2.48 -8.62
N GLU A 72 2.66 -3.66 -9.21
CA GLU A 72 2.08 -3.78 -10.57
C GLU A 72 0.72 -3.10 -10.66
N ARG A 73 -0.18 -3.39 -9.70
CA ARG A 73 -1.50 -2.77 -9.63
C ARG A 73 -1.43 -1.24 -9.43
N LEU A 74 -0.39 -0.73 -8.80
CA LEU A 74 -0.16 0.71 -8.66
C LEU A 74 0.26 1.34 -9.99
N LEU A 75 1.16 0.69 -10.74
CA LEU A 75 1.57 1.13 -12.08
C LEU A 75 0.36 1.21 -13.03
N GLU A 76 -0.49 0.18 -13.04
CA GLU A 76 -1.71 0.14 -13.85
C GLU A 76 -2.64 1.33 -13.58
N ARG A 77 -2.78 1.75 -12.31
CA ARG A 77 -3.60 2.92 -11.95
C ARG A 77 -2.98 4.22 -12.44
N TYR A 78 -1.66 4.35 -12.35
CA TYR A 78 -0.99 5.51 -12.93
C TYR A 78 -1.14 5.54 -14.45
N ASP A 79 -1.06 4.38 -15.11
CA ASP A 79 -1.34 4.16 -16.55
C ASP A 79 -2.72 4.61 -16.96
N ALA A 80 -3.76 4.13 -16.28
CA ALA A 80 -5.12 4.61 -16.50
C ALA A 80 -5.24 6.13 -16.30
N THR A 81 -4.63 6.68 -15.25
CA THR A 81 -4.71 8.13 -14.94
C THR A 81 -4.05 8.97 -16.02
N ALA A 82 -2.88 8.58 -16.53
CA ALA A 82 -2.19 9.33 -17.59
C ALA A 82 -2.93 9.23 -18.93
N ALA A 83 -3.56 8.08 -19.21
CA ALA A 83 -4.39 7.91 -20.40
C ALA A 83 -5.65 8.82 -20.35
N ALA A 84 -6.31 8.92 -19.20
CA ALA A 84 -7.46 9.80 -19.01
C ALA A 84 -7.07 11.29 -18.95
N HIS A 85 -5.89 11.60 -18.43
CA HIS A 85 -5.41 12.96 -18.18
C HIS A 85 -4.01 13.19 -18.74
N PRO A 86 -3.87 13.38 -20.07
CA PRO A 86 -2.55 13.49 -20.71
C PRO A 86 -1.75 14.69 -20.22
N ALA A 87 -2.39 15.77 -19.79
CA ALA A 87 -1.73 16.95 -19.21
C ALA A 87 -0.95 16.64 -17.91
N LEU A 88 -1.30 15.55 -17.20
CA LEU A 88 -0.61 15.12 -15.97
C LEU A 88 0.50 14.10 -16.22
N ALA A 89 0.61 13.54 -17.44
CA ALA A 89 1.54 12.45 -17.74
C ALA A 89 3.00 12.80 -17.41
N ALA A 90 3.44 14.02 -17.77
CA ALA A 90 4.80 14.49 -17.48
C ALA A 90 5.10 14.58 -15.97
N ARG A 91 4.10 14.95 -15.15
CA ARG A 91 4.26 15.02 -13.69
C ARG A 91 4.24 13.64 -13.03
N LEU A 92 3.56 12.67 -13.64
CA LEU A 92 3.48 11.29 -13.15
C LEU A 92 4.68 10.41 -13.58
N ALA A 93 5.44 10.81 -14.60
CA ALA A 93 6.62 10.10 -15.06
C ALA A 93 7.63 9.74 -13.95
N PRO A 94 8.07 10.68 -13.07
CA PRO A 94 9.00 10.35 -11.99
C PRO A 94 8.41 9.39 -10.95
N LEU A 95 7.10 9.45 -10.70
CA LEU A 95 6.45 8.54 -9.76
C LEU A 95 6.39 7.12 -10.32
N ARG A 96 6.15 6.97 -11.63
CA ARG A 96 6.20 5.65 -12.29
C ARG A 96 7.59 5.05 -12.30
N SER A 97 8.62 5.84 -12.60
CA SER A 97 10.00 5.35 -12.62
C SER A 97 10.50 4.90 -11.25
N ALA A 98 9.89 5.38 -10.16
CA ALA A 98 10.24 4.93 -8.81
C ALA A 98 9.60 3.58 -8.44
N VAL A 99 8.57 3.16 -9.17
CA VAL A 99 7.80 1.93 -8.90
C VAL A 99 8.17 0.80 -9.87
N ALA A 100 8.57 1.14 -11.10
CA ALA A 100 9.07 0.21 -12.12
C ALA A 100 10.51 -0.24 -11.83
#